data_AF-A0A351GGW7-F1
#
_entry.id   AF-A0A351GGW7-F1
#
_cell.length_a   1.000
_cell.length_b   1.000
_cell.length_c   1.000
_cell.angle_alpha   90.00
_cell.angle_beta   90.00
_cell.angle_gamma   90.00
#
_symmetry.space_group_name_H-M   'P 1'
#
loop_
_entity.id
_entity.type
_entity.pdbx_description
1 polymer ?
#
loop_
_entity_poly.entity_id
_entity_poly.type
_entity_poly.pdbx_seq_one_letter_code
_entity_poly.pdbx_strand_id
1 'polypeptide(L)'
;MFTSRTITITKPDGGVYVMATSDVASADKVILPHASSNNKFTYNFTDTDEDGLYQVRLCTYPDWDSTVTYIKNVKSIVLRSGKLYECVANSTNVDPATDTDSVFWAEYTDPGACSDTRYCTTQTIVVTCISIDDCYRKAVAEAFCGMQKNPCKDMCDNKEFMKAMKMRVVMDGLEFAACGFDWDNAQDHVDILKSICCCK
;
A
#
# COMPACT_ATOMS: atom_id res chain seq x y z
N MET A 1 16.25 13.57 15.80
CA MET A 1 14.91 13.82 16.36
C MET A 1 14.06 12.66 15.88
N PHE A 2 13.56 11.82 16.77
CA PHE A 2 12.76 10.64 16.40
C PHE A 2 11.36 11.11 16.02
N THR A 3 10.88 10.73 14.86
CA THR A 3 9.62 11.25 14.29
C THR A 3 8.91 10.18 13.46
N SER A 4 9.17 8.92 13.82
CA SER A 4 9.00 7.76 12.97
C SER A 4 7.61 7.65 12.35
N ARG A 5 7.61 7.90 11.05
CA ARG A 5 6.54 7.58 10.11
C ARG A 5 7.16 6.69 9.04
N THR A 6 6.55 5.55 8.79
CA THR A 6 7.00 4.59 7.78
C THR A 6 5.83 4.26 6.84
N ILE A 7 6.07 4.33 5.54
CA ILE A 7 5.16 3.86 4.49
C ILE A 7 5.90 2.76 3.74
N THR A 8 5.35 1.55 3.80
CA THR A 8 5.88 0.37 3.13
C THR A 8 4.95 0.01 1.98
N ILE A 9 5.51 -0.11 0.79
CA ILE A 9 4.81 -0.60 -0.40
C ILE A 9 5.37 -1.99 -0.70
N THR A 10 4.54 -3.00 -0.53
CA THR A 10 4.82 -4.37 -0.97
C THR A 10 4.28 -4.54 -2.38
N LYS A 11 5.17 -4.94 -3.29
CA LYS A 11 4.92 -5.18 -4.71
C LYS A 11 4.36 -6.60 -4.93
N PRO A 12 3.78 -6.88 -6.11
CA PRO A 12 3.23 -8.21 -6.43
C PRO A 12 4.27 -9.34 -6.38
N ASP A 13 5.53 -9.04 -6.73
CA ASP A 13 6.64 -9.98 -6.68
C ASP A 13 7.19 -10.24 -5.25
N GLY A 14 6.60 -9.60 -4.25
CA GLY A 14 7.05 -9.61 -2.86
C GLY A 14 8.17 -8.62 -2.55
N GLY A 15 8.64 -7.86 -3.54
CA GLY A 15 9.58 -6.75 -3.35
C GLY A 15 8.98 -5.66 -2.48
N VAL A 16 9.83 -4.92 -1.76
CA VAL A 16 9.40 -3.90 -0.82
C VAL A 16 10.07 -2.57 -1.13
N TYR A 17 9.31 -1.48 -1.05
CA TYR A 17 9.80 -0.11 -1.11
C TYR A 17 9.37 0.66 0.14
N VAL A 18 10.32 1.29 0.82
CA VAL A 18 10.13 1.94 2.12
C VAL A 18 10.36 3.44 2.00
N MET A 19 9.32 4.22 2.27
CA MET A 19 9.41 5.65 2.52
C MET A 19 9.33 5.89 4.01
N ALA A 20 10.38 6.43 4.64
CA ALA A 20 10.37 6.64 6.09
C ALA A 20 11.14 7.91 6.49
N THR A 21 10.93 8.37 7.71
CA THR A 21 11.69 9.50 8.26
C THR A 21 13.17 9.14 8.43
N SER A 22 14.04 10.16 8.55
CA SER A 22 15.51 9.99 8.50
C SER A 22 16.11 9.17 9.65
N ASP A 23 15.34 8.92 10.71
CA ASP A 23 15.65 8.01 11.81
C ASP A 23 15.55 6.53 11.43
N VAL A 24 14.97 6.19 10.28
CA VAL A 24 14.84 4.81 9.78
C VAL A 24 15.94 4.50 8.76
N ALA A 25 16.92 3.67 9.16
CA ALA A 25 18.09 3.36 8.34
C ALA A 25 17.78 2.58 7.04
N SER A 26 16.67 1.83 7.00
CA SER A 26 16.26 1.01 5.86
C SER A 26 15.36 1.74 4.86
N ALA A 27 15.29 3.08 4.91
CA ALA A 27 14.44 3.86 4.03
C ALA A 27 15.04 3.96 2.61
N ASP A 28 14.30 3.49 1.60
CA ASP A 28 14.63 3.75 0.19
C ASP A 28 14.44 5.23 -0.16
N LYS A 29 13.51 5.90 0.53
CA LYS A 29 13.27 7.34 0.39
C LYS A 29 12.98 7.99 1.74
N VAL A 30 13.77 9.01 2.05
CA VAL A 30 13.56 9.81 3.26
C VAL A 30 12.38 10.76 3.06
N ILE A 31 11.43 10.73 3.99
CA ILE A 31 10.28 11.65 4.05
C ILE A 31 10.34 12.52 5.30
N LEU A 32 9.61 13.64 5.26
CA LEU A 32 9.49 14.52 6.42
C LEU A 32 8.57 13.92 7.49
N PRO A 33 8.79 14.27 8.76
CA PRO A 33 7.92 13.87 9.86
C PRO A 33 6.50 14.39 9.72
N HIS A 34 5.53 13.72 10.33
CA HIS A 34 4.10 14.09 10.21
C HIS A 34 3.84 15.55 10.58
N ALA A 35 4.52 16.07 11.62
CA ALA A 35 4.39 17.45 12.08
C ALA A 35 4.86 18.52 11.06
N SER A 36 5.61 18.14 10.02
CA SER A 36 6.19 19.05 9.04
C SER A 36 6.02 18.60 7.59
N SER A 37 5.17 17.60 7.35
CA SER A 37 5.01 16.95 6.05
C SER A 37 3.62 17.17 5.45
N ASN A 38 3.52 16.97 4.13
CA ASN A 38 2.23 16.82 3.48
C ASN A 38 1.68 15.39 3.71
N ASN A 39 0.36 15.24 3.66
CA ASN A 39 -0.29 13.93 3.80
C ASN A 39 -0.39 13.17 2.47
N LYS A 40 0.47 13.49 1.49
CA LYS A 40 0.45 12.92 0.14
C LYS A 40 1.85 12.47 -0.25
N PHE A 41 1.98 11.18 -0.57
CA PHE A 41 3.24 10.57 -0.99
C PHE A 41 3.07 9.98 -2.37
N THR A 42 4.11 10.10 -3.18
CA THR A 42 4.14 9.56 -4.54
C THR A 42 5.20 8.47 -4.60
N TYR A 43 4.74 7.29 -5.01
CA TYR A 43 5.55 6.21 -5.54
C TYR A 43 5.49 6.30 -7.06
N ASN A 44 6.66 6.32 -7.70
CA ASN A 44 6.75 6.28 -9.16
C ASN A 44 7.14 4.85 -9.54
N PHE A 45 6.33 4.23 -10.41
CA PHE A 45 6.67 2.93 -10.94
C PHE A 45 7.98 2.98 -11.74
N THR A 46 8.69 1.87 -11.70
CA THR A 46 9.96 1.60 -12.38
C THR A 46 9.78 0.52 -13.43
N ASP A 47 10.75 0.35 -14.32
CA ASP A 47 10.68 -0.67 -15.39
C ASP A 47 10.67 -2.11 -14.86
N THR A 48 10.99 -2.32 -13.58
CA THR A 48 10.92 -3.63 -12.91
C THR A 48 9.59 -3.87 -12.21
N ASP A 49 8.75 -2.85 -12.07
CA ASP A 49 7.43 -3.02 -11.48
C ASP A 49 6.49 -3.69 -12.48
N GLU A 50 5.55 -4.47 -11.95
CA GLU A 50 4.57 -5.21 -12.72
C GLU A 50 3.14 -4.95 -12.25
N ASP A 51 2.16 -5.26 -13.09
CA ASP A 51 0.76 -5.24 -12.69
C ASP A 51 0.48 -6.26 -11.59
N GLY A 52 -0.50 -5.96 -10.75
CA GLY A 52 -1.00 -6.88 -9.73
C GLY A 52 -1.45 -6.19 -8.45
N LEU A 53 -1.45 -6.95 -7.36
CA LEU A 53 -1.85 -6.49 -6.05
C LEU A 53 -0.66 -5.83 -5.34
N TYR A 54 -0.81 -4.56 -5.02
CA TYR A 54 0.13 -3.81 -4.20
C TYR A 54 -0.46 -3.61 -2.81
N GLN A 55 0.34 -3.83 -1.78
CA GLN A 55 -0.05 -3.55 -0.42
C GLN A 55 0.69 -2.31 0.08
N VAL A 56 -0.06 -1.33 0.58
CA VAL A 56 0.48 -0.11 1.18
C VAL A 56 0.20 -0.14 2.67
N ARG A 57 1.26 -0.20 3.47
CA ARG A 57 1.20 -0.11 4.93
C ARG A 57 1.75 1.23 5.39
N LEU A 58 0.96 1.99 6.13
CA LEU A 58 1.39 3.22 6.80
C LEU A 58 1.44 2.97 8.30
N CYS A 59 2.59 3.21 8.93
CA CYS A 59 2.77 3.14 10.36
C CYS A 59 3.25 4.48 10.92
N THR A 60 2.59 4.99 11.96
CA THR A 60 2.99 6.23 12.63
C THR A 60 2.52 6.23 14.08
N TYR A 61 3.42 6.54 15.01
CA TYR A 61 3.04 6.74 16.39
C TYR A 61 2.29 8.08 16.57
N PRO A 62 1.28 8.14 17.44
CA PRO A 62 0.56 9.38 17.71
C PRO A 62 1.40 10.32 18.57
N ASP A 63 1.18 11.63 18.45
CA ASP A 63 1.70 12.59 19.42
C ASP A 63 1.01 12.41 20.77
N TRP A 64 1.72 12.71 21.85
CA TRP A 64 1.12 12.80 23.18
C TRP A 64 0.15 13.99 23.27
N ASP A 65 -1.00 13.76 23.88
CA ASP A 65 -2.10 14.70 24.09
C ASP A 65 -2.49 14.72 25.57
N SER A 66 -2.53 15.91 26.17
CA SER A 66 -2.85 16.11 27.58
C SER A 66 -4.30 15.74 27.95
N THR A 67 -5.21 15.72 26.99
CA THR A 67 -6.64 15.46 27.18
C THR A 67 -6.98 13.97 27.15
N VAL A 68 -6.06 13.12 26.72
CA VAL A 68 -6.26 11.68 26.56
C VAL A 68 -5.82 10.93 27.82
N THR A 69 -6.62 9.94 28.24
CA THR A 69 -6.22 8.97 29.25
C THR A 69 -5.53 7.77 28.60
N TYR A 70 -4.26 7.57 28.94
CA TYR A 70 -3.43 6.46 28.50
C TYR A 70 -3.48 5.32 29.53
N ILE A 71 -3.63 4.10 29.05
CA ILE A 71 -3.87 2.92 29.88
C ILE A 71 -2.68 1.97 29.80
N LYS A 72 -2.10 1.62 30.96
CA LYS A 72 -0.94 0.72 31.09
C LYS A 72 -1.17 -0.61 30.39
N ASN A 73 -2.35 -1.21 30.58
CA ASN A 73 -2.64 -2.54 30.04
C ASN A 73 -2.70 -2.56 28.52
N VAL A 74 -2.94 -1.40 27.90
CA VAL A 74 -2.88 -1.23 26.45
C VAL A 74 -1.44 -0.97 26.01
N LYS A 75 -0.50 -0.62 26.90
CA LYS A 75 0.87 -0.22 26.54
C LYS A 75 0.87 0.86 25.46
N SER A 76 0.17 1.96 25.73
CA SER A 76 0.09 3.07 24.80
C SER A 76 1.49 3.64 24.55
N ILE A 77 1.87 3.80 23.29
CA ILE A 77 3.10 4.42 22.84
C ILE A 77 2.76 5.77 22.20
N VAL A 78 3.50 6.82 22.58
CA VAL A 78 3.31 8.18 22.08
C VAL A 78 4.64 8.84 21.74
N LEU A 79 4.61 9.77 20.80
CA LEU A 79 5.72 10.65 20.47
C LEU A 79 5.64 11.93 21.31
N ARG A 80 6.75 12.27 21.97
CA ARG A 80 6.88 13.54 22.71
C ARG A 80 8.33 14.03 22.67
N SER A 81 8.52 15.31 22.34
CA SER A 81 9.85 15.95 22.33
C SER A 81 10.92 15.17 21.55
N GLY A 82 10.52 14.52 20.45
CA GLY A 82 11.42 13.76 19.57
C GLY A 82 11.89 12.41 20.13
N LYS A 83 11.16 11.84 21.09
CA LYS A 83 11.36 10.50 21.66
C LYS A 83 10.01 9.77 21.78
N LEU A 84 10.04 8.45 21.76
CA LEU A 84 8.87 7.63 22.07
C LEU A 84 8.82 7.28 23.54
N TYR A 85 7.61 7.18 24.08
CA TYR A 85 7.36 6.78 25.45
C TYR A 85 6.24 5.74 25.50
N GLU A 86 6.43 4.69 26.30
CA GLU A 86 5.41 3.70 26.63
C GLU A 86 4.78 4.02 27.99
N CYS A 87 3.46 3.92 28.07
CA CYS A 87 2.70 4.08 29.31
C CYS A 87 2.90 2.86 30.23
N VAL A 88 3.61 3.06 31.36
CA VAL A 88 3.92 2.03 32.37
C VAL A 88 3.01 2.07 33.61
N ALA A 89 2.24 3.15 33.76
CA ALA A 89 1.11 3.29 34.67
C ALA A 89 0.03 4.18 34.06
N ASN A 90 -1.26 3.94 34.39
CA ASN A 90 -2.37 4.74 33.84
C ASN A 90 -2.11 6.23 34.05
N SER A 91 -2.19 7.00 32.97
CA SER A 91 -1.71 8.38 32.92
C SER A 91 -2.73 9.28 32.23
N THR A 92 -2.95 10.46 32.77
CA THR A 92 -3.77 11.51 32.14
C THR A 92 -3.11 12.84 32.44
N ASN A 93 -2.88 13.66 31.41
CA ASN A 93 -2.26 14.98 31.55
C ASN A 93 -0.88 14.99 32.25
N VAL A 94 -0.14 13.87 32.24
CA VAL A 94 1.27 13.82 32.68
C VAL A 94 2.15 13.76 31.44
N ASP A 95 2.99 14.78 31.24
CA ASP A 95 3.87 14.91 30.07
C ASP A 95 5.05 13.92 30.18
N PRO A 96 5.18 12.96 29.24
CA PRO A 96 6.23 11.95 29.25
C PRO A 96 7.64 12.55 29.28
N ALA A 97 7.86 13.70 28.65
CA ALA A 97 9.18 14.32 28.60
C ALA A 97 9.64 14.91 29.94
N THR A 98 8.72 15.04 30.91
CA THR A 98 8.99 15.57 32.25
C THR A 98 8.86 14.52 33.37
N ASP A 99 8.39 13.32 33.04
CA ASP A 99 8.29 12.19 33.98
C ASP A 99 9.64 11.48 34.15
N THR A 100 10.61 12.20 34.72
CA THR A 100 12.01 11.74 34.80
C THR A 100 12.20 10.50 35.68
N ASP A 101 11.30 10.27 36.63
CA ASP A 101 11.31 9.09 37.51
C ASP A 101 10.60 7.88 36.88
N SER A 102 10.07 8.04 35.66
CA SER A 102 9.35 7.01 34.90
C SER A 102 8.19 6.38 35.65
N VAL A 103 7.42 7.19 36.39
CA VAL A 103 6.30 6.72 37.20
C VAL A 103 5.13 6.29 36.32
N PHE A 104 4.88 7.03 35.24
CA PHE A 104 3.79 6.85 34.30
C PHE A 104 4.26 6.49 32.89
N TRP A 105 5.44 6.97 32.51
CA TRP A 105 6.01 6.83 31.18
C TRP A 105 7.45 6.34 31.24
N ALA A 106 7.80 5.38 30.39
CA ALA A 106 9.19 4.99 30.18
C ALA A 106 9.58 5.27 28.72
N GLU A 107 10.83 5.67 28.48
CA GLU A 107 11.34 5.84 27.10
C GLU A 107 11.25 4.50 26.36
N TYR A 108 10.60 4.52 25.19
CA TYR A 108 10.41 3.34 24.35
C TYR A 108 11.44 3.35 23.23
N THR A 109 12.30 2.34 23.21
CA THR A 109 13.22 2.11 22.10
C THR A 109 12.59 1.08 21.17
N ASP A 110 12.09 1.52 20.02
CA ASP A 110 11.61 0.60 18.99
C ASP A 110 12.82 -0.04 18.27
N PRO A 111 13.01 -1.37 18.34
CA PRO A 111 14.08 -2.02 17.60
C PRO A 111 13.82 -2.07 16.07
N GLY A 112 12.62 -1.73 15.58
CA GLY A 112 12.18 -2.03 14.22
C GLY A 112 11.38 -0.96 13.47
N ALA A 113 11.48 0.33 13.83
CA ALA A 113 10.86 1.44 13.10
C ALA A 113 9.34 1.30 12.85
N CYS A 114 8.56 1.36 13.94
CA CYS A 114 7.12 1.07 14.01
C CYS A 114 6.80 -0.42 13.90
N SER A 115 7.49 -1.24 14.71
CA SER A 115 7.23 -2.69 14.78
C SER A 115 5.86 -3.05 15.37
N ASP A 116 5.24 -2.11 16.06
CA ASP A 116 3.90 -2.27 16.63
C ASP A 116 2.80 -2.01 15.59
N THR A 117 2.06 -3.07 15.25
CA THR A 117 1.01 -3.04 14.22
C THR A 117 -0.22 -2.23 14.63
N ARG A 118 -0.40 -1.89 15.91
CA ARG A 118 -1.55 -1.09 16.39
C ARG A 118 -1.54 0.33 15.84
N TYR A 119 -0.36 0.81 15.48
CA TYR A 119 -0.13 2.13 14.91
C TYR A 119 0.03 2.09 13.39
N CYS A 120 -0.35 0.96 12.79
CA CYS A 120 -0.29 0.74 11.36
C CYS A 120 -1.69 0.60 10.77
N THR A 121 -1.86 1.10 9.55
CA THR A 121 -2.98 0.76 8.67
C THR A 121 -2.43 0.16 7.39
N THR A 122 -3.17 -0.77 6.80
CA THR A 122 -2.78 -1.45 5.57
C THR A 122 -3.93 -1.39 4.60
N GLN A 123 -3.63 -1.08 3.34
CA GLN A 123 -4.58 -1.13 2.25
C GLN A 123 -3.97 -1.87 1.07
N THR A 124 -4.78 -2.69 0.42
CA THR A 124 -4.42 -3.36 -0.83
C THR A 124 -5.08 -2.62 -1.99
N ILE A 125 -4.32 -2.44 -3.07
CA ILE A 125 -4.79 -1.84 -4.32
C ILE A 125 -4.43 -2.75 -5.48
N VAL A 126 -5.21 -2.68 -6.55
CA VAL A 126 -4.92 -3.38 -7.80
C VAL A 126 -4.38 -2.37 -8.80
N VAL A 127 -3.26 -2.71 -9.44
CA VAL A 127 -2.63 -1.92 -10.50
C VAL A 127 -2.67 -2.72 -11.80
N THR A 128 -3.30 -2.17 -12.84
CA THR A 128 -3.40 -2.79 -14.19
C THR A 128 -2.80 -1.94 -15.31
N CYS A 129 -2.32 -0.75 -14.97
CA CYS A 129 -1.91 0.26 -15.96
C CYS A 129 -0.44 0.16 -16.40
N ILE A 130 0.31 -0.86 -15.98
CA ILE A 130 1.71 -1.05 -16.39
C ILE A 130 1.77 -1.80 -17.72
N SER A 131 1.08 -2.93 -17.84
CA SER A 131 1.12 -3.80 -19.03
C SER A 131 -0.23 -4.41 -19.42
N ILE A 132 -1.10 -4.70 -18.45
CA ILE A 132 -2.42 -5.32 -18.69
C ILE A 132 -3.32 -4.40 -19.53
N ASP A 133 -3.48 -3.13 -19.13
CA ASP A 133 -4.30 -2.16 -19.85
C ASP A 133 -3.77 -1.92 -21.28
N ASP A 134 -2.44 -1.89 -21.44
CA ASP A 134 -1.79 -1.70 -22.73
C ASP A 134 -2.01 -2.90 -23.67
N CYS A 135 -1.94 -4.11 -23.11
CA CYS A 135 -2.29 -5.34 -23.80
C CYS A 135 -3.76 -5.35 -24.25
N TYR A 136 -4.69 -4.93 -23.38
CA TYR A 136 -6.10 -4.79 -23.72
C TYR A 136 -6.32 -3.78 -24.85
N ARG A 137 -5.71 -2.59 -24.75
CA ARG A 137 -5.79 -1.54 -25.78
C ARG A 137 -5.29 -2.03 -27.14
N LYS A 138 -4.19 -2.78 -27.18
CA LYS A 138 -3.66 -3.40 -28.40
C LYS A 138 -4.66 -4.41 -29.00
N ALA A 139 -5.19 -5.32 -28.18
CA ALA A 139 -6.17 -6.30 -28.64
C ALA A 139 -7.43 -5.64 -29.23
N VAL A 140 -7.93 -4.57 -28.60
CA VAL A 140 -9.08 -3.79 -29.11
C VAL A 140 -8.75 -3.12 -30.45
N ALA A 141 -7.59 -2.49 -30.56
CA ALA A 141 -7.17 -1.82 -31.80
C ALA A 141 -7.01 -2.81 -32.96
N GLU A 142 -6.40 -3.96 -32.71
CA GLU A 142 -6.21 -5.01 -33.72
C GLU A 142 -7.53 -5.69 -34.09
N ALA A 143 -8.42 -5.91 -33.12
CA ALA A 143 -9.78 -6.39 -33.36
C ALA A 143 -10.51 -5.47 -34.33
N PHE A 144 -10.44 -4.15 -34.10
CA PHE A 144 -11.09 -3.16 -34.95
C PHE A 144 -10.52 -3.15 -36.37
N CYS A 145 -9.19 -3.24 -36.52
CA CYS A 145 -8.54 -3.39 -37.82
C CYS A 145 -9.02 -4.64 -38.57
N GLY A 146 -9.18 -5.76 -37.86
CA GLY A 146 -9.69 -7.01 -38.43
C GLY A 146 -11.12 -6.87 -38.96
N MET A 147 -12.00 -6.21 -38.19
CA MET A 147 -13.39 -5.94 -38.59
C MET A 147 -13.45 -5.01 -39.80
N GLN A 148 -12.62 -3.97 -39.87
CA GLN A 148 -12.59 -3.05 -41.03
C GLN A 148 -12.15 -3.75 -42.31
N LYS A 149 -11.17 -4.66 -42.25
CA LYS A 149 -10.67 -5.39 -43.42
C LYS A 149 -11.69 -6.37 -43.98
N ASN A 150 -12.55 -6.96 -43.14
CA ASN A 150 -13.56 -7.91 -43.59
C ASN A 150 -14.84 -7.80 -42.74
N PRO A 151 -15.67 -6.77 -42.98
CA PRO A 151 -16.79 -6.42 -42.10
C PRO A 151 -17.91 -7.44 -42.08
N CYS A 152 -17.99 -8.32 -43.10
CA CYS A 152 -19.00 -9.37 -43.18
C CYS A 152 -18.53 -10.70 -42.56
N LYS A 153 -17.28 -10.79 -42.09
CA LYS A 153 -16.77 -12.00 -41.44
C LYS A 153 -17.33 -12.11 -40.02
N ASP A 154 -17.59 -13.33 -39.57
CA ASP A 154 -18.01 -13.59 -38.20
C ASP A 154 -17.01 -12.98 -37.21
N MET A 155 -17.55 -12.27 -36.22
CA MET A 155 -16.77 -11.62 -35.18
C MET A 155 -16.06 -12.64 -34.28
N CYS A 156 -16.63 -13.84 -34.12
CA CYS A 156 -16.03 -14.93 -33.35
C CYS A 156 -14.74 -15.47 -34.00
N ASP A 157 -14.58 -15.30 -35.32
CA ASP A 157 -13.35 -15.66 -36.03
C ASP A 157 -12.22 -14.64 -35.81
N ASN A 158 -12.53 -13.47 -35.24
CA ASN A 158 -11.56 -12.45 -34.90
C ASN A 158 -10.92 -12.78 -33.54
N LYS A 159 -9.73 -13.40 -33.58
CA LYS A 159 -8.98 -13.80 -32.39
C LYS A 159 -8.72 -12.65 -31.42
N GLU A 160 -8.40 -11.46 -31.96
CA GLU A 160 -8.13 -10.28 -31.13
C GLU A 160 -9.40 -9.73 -30.49
N PHE A 161 -10.54 -9.82 -31.17
CA PHE A 161 -11.83 -9.54 -30.54
C PHE A 161 -12.11 -10.50 -29.39
N MET A 162 -11.93 -11.81 -29.60
CA MET A 162 -12.13 -12.81 -28.55
C MET A 162 -11.16 -12.63 -27.38
N LYS A 163 -9.91 -12.23 -27.67
CA LYS A 163 -8.92 -11.87 -26.65
C LYS A 163 -9.38 -10.65 -25.83
N ALA A 164 -9.77 -9.56 -26.50
CA ALA A 164 -10.26 -8.35 -25.84
C ALA A 164 -11.51 -8.63 -24.98
N MET A 165 -12.45 -9.44 -25.49
CA MET A 165 -13.64 -9.83 -24.73
C MET A 165 -13.29 -10.67 -23.50
N LYS A 166 -12.38 -11.65 -23.61
CA LYS A 166 -11.90 -12.41 -22.46
C LYS A 166 -11.27 -11.48 -21.41
N MET A 167 -10.39 -10.58 -21.84
CA MET A 167 -9.79 -9.60 -20.93
C MET A 167 -10.86 -8.74 -20.26
N ARG A 168 -11.87 -8.26 -21.00
CA ARG A 168 -12.93 -7.43 -20.42
C ARG A 168 -13.70 -8.16 -19.32
N VAL A 169 -14.12 -9.40 -19.57
CA VAL A 169 -14.83 -10.21 -18.57
C VAL A 169 -13.97 -10.44 -17.32
N VAL A 170 -12.68 -10.70 -17.49
CA VAL A 170 -11.77 -10.92 -16.35
C VAL A 170 -11.49 -9.61 -15.60
N MET A 171 -11.38 -8.47 -16.28
CA MET A 171 -11.25 -7.16 -15.63
C MET A 171 -12.51 -6.78 -14.85
N ASP A 172 -13.71 -7.08 -15.36
CA ASP A 172 -14.96 -6.85 -14.64
C ASP A 172 -15.01 -7.74 -13.37
N GLY A 173 -14.58 -9.01 -13.47
CA GLY A 173 -14.43 -9.90 -12.33
C GLY A 173 -13.42 -9.40 -11.29
N LEU A 174 -12.26 -8.89 -11.76
CA LEU A 174 -11.24 -8.27 -10.92
C LEU A 174 -11.78 -7.07 -10.15
N GLU A 175 -12.55 -6.19 -10.80
CA GLU A 175 -13.19 -5.04 -10.15
C GLU A 175 -14.15 -5.51 -9.04
N PHE A 176 -14.99 -6.52 -9.32
CA PHE A 176 -15.89 -7.08 -8.31
C PHE A 176 -15.15 -7.70 -7.13
N ALA A 177 -14.10 -8.48 -7.37
CA ALA A 177 -13.28 -9.07 -6.33
C ALA A 177 -12.59 -8.00 -5.46
N ALA A 178 -11.98 -6.99 -6.10
CA ALA A 178 -11.33 -5.88 -5.40
C ALA A 178 -12.32 -5.05 -4.58
N CYS A 179 -13.50 -4.71 -5.12
CA CYS A 179 -14.55 -4.02 -4.37
C CYS A 179 -15.13 -4.86 -3.23
N GLY A 180 -15.11 -6.19 -3.36
CA GLY A 180 -15.48 -7.13 -2.33
C GLY A 180 -14.40 -7.41 -1.28
N PHE A 181 -13.20 -6.83 -1.43
CA PHE A 181 -12.00 -7.14 -0.62
C PHE A 181 -11.60 -8.63 -0.66
N ASP A 182 -11.98 -9.35 -1.72
CA ASP A 182 -11.63 -10.74 -1.97
C ASP A 182 -10.31 -10.80 -2.74
N TRP A 183 -9.21 -10.65 -1.99
CA TRP A 183 -7.88 -10.47 -2.56
C TRP A 183 -7.31 -11.75 -3.21
N ASP A 184 -7.73 -12.93 -2.74
CA ASP A 184 -7.32 -14.20 -3.35
C ASP A 184 -7.94 -14.34 -4.74
N ASN A 185 -9.23 -14.05 -4.87
CA ASN A 185 -9.91 -14.06 -6.17
C ASN A 185 -9.46 -12.91 -7.09
N ALA A 186 -9.15 -11.73 -6.53
CA ALA A 186 -8.54 -10.66 -7.30
C ALA A 186 -7.18 -11.06 -7.86
N GLN A 187 -6.36 -11.80 -7.09
CA GLN A 187 -5.08 -12.34 -7.56
C GLN A 187 -5.30 -13.35 -8.70
N ASP A 188 -6.25 -14.27 -8.58
CA ASP A 188 -6.59 -15.22 -9.66
C ASP A 188 -6.95 -14.49 -10.96
N HIS A 189 -7.75 -13.41 -10.88
CA HIS A 189 -8.10 -12.60 -12.05
C HIS A 189 -6.89 -11.89 -12.66
N VAL A 190 -5.98 -11.32 -11.84
CA VAL A 190 -4.72 -10.73 -12.31
C VAL A 190 -3.88 -11.78 -13.04
N ASP A 191 -3.75 -12.98 -12.50
CA ASP A 191 -2.94 -14.04 -13.09
C ASP A 191 -3.50 -14.51 -14.43
N ILE A 192 -4.83 -14.60 -14.55
CA ILE A 192 -5.50 -14.88 -15.83
C ILE A 192 -5.23 -13.75 -16.84
N LEU A 193 -5.32 -12.48 -16.44
CA LEU A 193 -5.02 -11.34 -17.32
C LEU A 193 -3.57 -11.36 -17.81
N LYS A 194 -2.61 -11.60 -16.91
CA LYS A 194 -1.20 -11.79 -17.26
C LYS A 194 -1.04 -12.93 -18.26
N SER A 195 -1.68 -14.07 -18.03
CA SER A 195 -1.64 -15.22 -18.95
C SER A 195 -2.20 -14.87 -20.33
N ILE A 196 -3.33 -14.17 -20.43
CA ILE A 196 -3.92 -13.76 -21.72
C ILE A 196 -2.97 -12.84 -22.49
N CYS A 197 -2.24 -11.96 -21.78
CA CYS A 197 -1.28 -11.05 -22.39
C CYS A 197 0.03 -11.70 -22.82
N CYS A 198 0.48 -12.72 -22.11
CA CYS A 198 1.70 -13.47 -22.40
C CYS A 198 1.52 -14.54 -23.50
N CYS A 199 0.30 -14.96 -23.83
CA CYS A 199 0.05 -15.81 -24.99
C CYS A 199 0.21 -15.00 -26.30
N LYS A 200 1.40 -15.10 -26.92
CA LYS A 200 1.62 -14.80 -28.34
C LYS A 200 1.66 -16.09 -29.15
#